data_AF-A0A0F8X948-F1
#
_entry.id   AF-A0A0F8X948-F1
#
_cell.length_a   1.000
_cell.length_b   1.000
_cell.length_c   1.000
_cell.angle_alpha   90.00
_cell.angle_beta   90.00
_cell.angle_gamma   90.00
#
_symmetry.space_group_name_H-M   'P 1'
#
loop_
_entity.id
_entity.type
_entity.pdbx_description
1 polymer ?
#
loop_
_entity_poly.entity_id
_entity_poly.type
_entity_poly.pdbx_seq_one_letter_code
_entity_poly.pdbx_strand_id
1 'polypeptide(L)'
;MSLFSGIPSILPRYEGKADMELFLAQQNLVVLDGLRSSLLGGGNLNTATTTVDLLTLAGVTLSAATMTYAAGSAGRYEGTLPVITSLVEGTEYFAQIQALSGATTVAYWKLKLTAVNRRE
;
A
#
# COMPACT_ATOMS: atom_id res chain seq x y z
N MET A 1 33.52 -22.89 20.69
CA MET A 1 33.28 -21.66 19.91
C MET A 1 32.31 -22.03 18.80
N SER A 2 31.02 -21.82 19.01
CA SER A 2 29.97 -22.20 18.05
C SER A 2 29.82 -21.09 17.00
N LEU A 3 30.07 -21.41 15.74
CA LEU A 3 29.89 -20.49 14.62
C LEU A 3 28.39 -20.42 14.28
N PHE A 4 27.75 -19.31 14.66
CA PHE A 4 26.44 -18.96 14.14
C PHE A 4 26.59 -18.59 12.66
N SER A 5 26.25 -19.53 11.77
CA SER A 5 26.04 -19.25 10.35
C SER A 5 24.54 -19.11 10.07
N GLY A 6 23.95 -18.03 10.58
CA GLY A 6 22.68 -17.53 10.07
C GLY A 6 22.99 -16.32 9.21
N ILE A 7 22.97 -16.46 7.89
CA ILE A 7 22.94 -15.30 6.99
C ILE A 7 21.68 -14.52 7.36
N PRO A 8 21.75 -13.27 7.83
CA PRO A 8 20.55 -12.47 8.01
C PRO A 8 19.92 -12.31 6.63
N SER A 9 18.73 -12.89 6.43
CA SER A 9 17.96 -12.70 5.20
C SER A 9 17.62 -11.22 5.08
N ILE A 10 18.41 -10.50 4.28
CA ILE A 10 18.20 -9.11 3.87
C ILE A 10 17.15 -8.99 2.74
N LEU A 11 16.53 -10.10 2.35
CA LEU A 11 15.48 -10.08 1.34
C LEU A 11 14.17 -9.63 1.97
N PRO A 12 13.44 -8.68 1.37
CA PRO A 12 12.07 -8.38 1.76
C PRO A 12 11.27 -9.69 1.84
N ARG A 13 10.78 -10.02 3.02
CA ARG A 13 9.98 -11.26 3.24
C ARG A 13 8.66 -11.22 2.46
N TYR A 14 8.28 -10.02 2.05
CA TYR A 14 7.09 -9.71 1.29
C TYR A 14 7.43 -8.67 0.25
N GLU A 15 6.84 -8.81 -0.92
CA GLU A 15 7.14 -7.98 -2.08
C GLU A 15 5.83 -7.52 -2.72
N GLY A 16 5.91 -6.45 -3.50
CA GLY A 16 4.78 -5.83 -4.17
C GLY A 16 5.09 -4.38 -4.51
N LYS A 17 4.39 -3.84 -5.50
CA LYS A 17 4.52 -2.46 -5.94
C LYS A 17 3.21 -1.74 -5.68
N ALA A 18 3.28 -0.71 -4.85
CA ALA A 18 2.16 0.19 -4.63
C ALA A 18 2.28 1.40 -5.54
N ASP A 19 1.20 1.75 -6.23
CA ASP A 19 1.08 2.91 -7.10
C ASP A 19 -0.21 3.67 -6.80
N MET A 20 -0.11 5.00 -6.78
CA MET A 20 -1.23 5.91 -6.58
C MET A 20 -0.87 7.29 -7.12
N GLU A 21 -1.84 7.96 -7.73
CA GLU A 21 -1.80 9.39 -8.01
C GLU A 21 -2.89 10.08 -7.18
N LEU A 22 -2.61 11.31 -6.71
CA LEU A 22 -3.51 12.05 -5.84
C LEU A 22 -4.09 13.26 -6.56
N PHE A 23 -5.34 13.12 -6.98
CA PHE A 23 -6.11 14.14 -7.66
C PHE A 23 -7.08 14.84 -6.72
N LEU A 24 -7.14 16.17 -6.83
CA LEU A 24 -8.13 16.98 -6.14
C LEU A 24 -9.53 16.72 -6.69
N ALA A 25 -10.53 16.86 -5.81
CA ALA A 25 -11.97 16.79 -6.15
C ALA A 25 -12.41 15.51 -6.90
N GLN A 26 -11.61 14.45 -6.85
CA GLN A 26 -11.87 13.17 -7.52
C GLN A 26 -11.70 12.00 -6.56
N GLN A 27 -12.29 10.87 -6.93
CA GLN A 27 -11.95 9.60 -6.32
C GLN A 27 -10.56 9.19 -6.80
N ASN A 28 -9.76 8.60 -5.91
CA ASN A 28 -8.39 8.21 -6.21
C ASN A 28 -8.24 6.69 -6.11
N LEU A 29 -7.82 6.07 -7.21
CA LEU A 29 -7.52 4.65 -7.26
C LEU A 29 -6.13 4.41 -6.66
N VAL A 30 -6.06 3.40 -5.80
CA VAL A 30 -4.84 2.89 -5.21
C VAL A 30 -4.68 1.45 -5.68
N VAL A 31 -3.50 1.13 -6.21
CA VAL A 31 -3.19 -0.22 -6.69
C VAL A 31 -1.98 -0.73 -5.92
N LEU A 32 -2.11 -1.94 -5.38
CA LEU A 32 -0.99 -2.74 -4.91
C LEU A 32 -0.90 -3.96 -5.83
N ASP A 33 0.19 -4.08 -6.57
CA ASP A 33 0.40 -5.17 -7.52
C ASP A 33 1.50 -6.12 -7.04
N GLY A 34 1.37 -7.40 -7.39
CA GLY A 34 2.41 -8.40 -7.13
C GLY A 34 2.62 -8.74 -5.66
N LEU A 35 1.61 -8.67 -4.79
CA LEU A 35 1.75 -9.01 -3.39
C LEU A 35 2.13 -10.48 -3.22
N ARG A 36 3.38 -10.75 -2.82
CA ARG A 36 3.92 -12.11 -2.65
C ARG A 36 4.70 -12.27 -1.37
N SER A 37 4.84 -13.51 -0.91
CA SER A 37 5.63 -13.86 0.26
C SER A 37 6.73 -14.87 -0.08
N SER A 38 7.99 -14.49 0.14
CA SER A 38 9.12 -15.41 0.01
C SER A 38 9.12 -16.49 1.11
N LEU A 39 8.45 -16.24 2.25
CA LEU A 39 8.27 -17.24 3.32
C LEU A 39 7.35 -18.40 2.91
N LEU A 40 6.41 -18.15 2.00
CA LEU A 40 5.48 -19.16 1.48
C LEU A 40 5.98 -19.77 0.16
N GLY A 41 7.30 -19.80 -0.05
CA GLY A 41 7.89 -20.30 -1.29
C GLY A 41 7.68 -19.39 -2.50
N GLY A 42 7.42 -18.09 -2.27
CA GLY A 42 7.21 -17.09 -3.32
C GLY A 42 5.76 -16.99 -3.81
N GLY A 43 4.80 -17.62 -3.13
CA GLY A 43 3.39 -17.57 -3.48
C GLY A 43 2.76 -16.17 -3.35
N ASN A 44 1.76 -15.89 -4.18
CA ASN A 44 0.96 -14.67 -4.10
C ASN A 44 0.04 -14.71 -2.88
N LEU A 45 -0.05 -13.59 -2.16
CA LEU A 45 -0.97 -13.46 -1.03
C LEU A 45 -2.31 -12.93 -1.55
N ASN A 46 -3.22 -13.84 -1.87
CA ASN A 46 -4.52 -13.49 -2.46
C ASN A 46 -5.64 -13.35 -1.42
N THR A 47 -5.35 -13.64 -0.15
CA THR A 47 -6.31 -13.62 0.97
C THR A 47 -5.89 -12.67 2.08
N ALA A 48 -4.89 -11.80 1.83
CA ALA A 48 -4.52 -10.75 2.77
C ALA A 48 -5.64 -9.71 2.87
N THR A 49 -5.81 -9.14 4.07
CA THR A 49 -6.61 -7.93 4.27
C THR A 49 -5.72 -6.74 3.99
N THR A 50 -6.04 -5.96 2.96
CA THR A 50 -5.23 -4.81 2.56
C THR A 50 -6.01 -3.52 2.79
N THR A 51 -5.38 -2.51 3.37
CA THR A 51 -5.96 -1.18 3.62
C THR A 51 -5.03 -0.09 3.10
N VAL A 52 -5.61 1.06 2.78
CA VAL A 52 -4.89 2.30 2.49
C VAL A 52 -5.41 3.43 3.35
N ASP A 53 -4.49 4.16 3.98
CA ASP A 53 -4.74 5.40 4.69
C ASP A 53 -4.06 6.55 3.97
N LEU A 54 -4.77 7.65 3.75
CA LEU A 54 -4.20 8.91 3.30
C LEU A 54 -4.00 9.83 4.50
N LEU A 55 -2.78 10.34 4.68
CA LEU A 55 -2.41 11.16 5.82
C LEU A 55 -1.72 12.45 5.39
N THR A 56 -1.84 13.48 6.23
CA THR A 56 -0.98 14.66 6.17
C THR A 56 0.48 14.30 6.51
N LEU A 57 1.43 15.21 6.23
CA LEU A 57 2.83 15.03 6.65
C LEU A 57 2.98 14.92 8.18
N ALA A 58 2.05 15.50 8.95
CA ALA A 58 2.01 15.39 10.40
C ALA A 58 1.44 14.05 10.90
N GLY A 59 1.00 13.16 9.99
CA GLY A 59 0.45 11.85 10.34
C GLY A 59 -1.03 11.86 10.71
N VAL A 60 -1.77 12.92 10.38
CA VAL A 60 -3.24 12.96 10.58
C VAL A 60 -3.92 12.27 9.41
N THR A 61 -4.71 11.23 9.68
CA THR A 61 -5.51 10.54 8.66
C THR A 61 -6.61 11.45 8.13
N LEU A 62 -6.63 11.63 6.80
CA LEU A 62 -7.64 12.37 6.06
C LEU A 62 -8.73 11.45 5.51
N SER A 63 -8.35 10.24 5.11
CA SER A 63 -9.24 9.25 4.54
C SER A 63 -8.63 7.86 4.63
N ALA A 64 -9.47 6.83 4.59
CA ALA A 64 -9.06 5.44 4.61
C ALA A 64 -9.97 4.61 3.71
N ALA A 65 -9.44 3.55 3.12
CA ALA A 65 -10.21 2.59 2.33
C ALA A 65 -9.65 1.17 2.46
N THR A 66 -10.53 0.19 2.39
CA THR A 66 -10.14 -1.22 2.20
C THR A 66 -9.82 -1.45 0.73
N MET A 67 -8.73 -2.17 0.46
CA MET A 67 -8.37 -2.62 -0.87
C MET A 67 -8.84 -4.06 -1.07
N THR A 68 -9.50 -4.31 -2.19
CA THR A 68 -10.09 -5.60 -2.54
C THR A 68 -9.16 -6.35 -3.48
N TYR A 69 -9.00 -7.64 -3.25
CA TYR A 69 -8.23 -8.51 -4.14
C TYR A 69 -8.90 -8.60 -5.52
N ALA A 70 -8.13 -8.35 -6.58
CA ALA A 70 -8.57 -8.54 -7.95
C ALA A 70 -8.53 -10.03 -8.31
N ALA A 71 -9.70 -10.67 -8.44
CA ALA A 71 -9.79 -12.10 -8.70
C ALA A 71 -9.05 -12.51 -9.99
N GLY A 72 -8.28 -13.61 -9.92
CA GLY A 72 -7.48 -14.11 -11.04
C GLY A 72 -6.16 -13.37 -11.28
N SER A 73 -5.82 -12.38 -10.44
CA SER A 73 -4.54 -11.66 -10.51
C SER A 73 -3.41 -12.36 -9.75
N ALA A 74 -2.19 -11.85 -9.90
CA ALA A 74 -1.02 -12.29 -9.13
C ALA A 74 -0.81 -11.41 -7.89
N GLY A 75 -1.71 -11.50 -6.90
CA GLY A 75 -1.59 -10.72 -5.66
C GLY A 75 -1.89 -9.23 -5.85
N ARG A 76 -2.81 -8.88 -6.75
CA ARG A 76 -3.21 -7.49 -6.98
C ARG A 76 -4.39 -7.11 -6.10
N TYR A 77 -4.30 -5.94 -5.48
CA TYR A 77 -5.33 -5.32 -4.66
C TYR A 77 -5.63 -3.92 -5.16
N GLU A 78 -6.90 -3.56 -5.18
CA GLU A 78 -7.38 -2.27 -5.64
C GLU A 78 -8.30 -1.64 -4.60
N GLY A 79 -8.09 -0.37 -4.28
CA GLY A 79 -8.94 0.39 -3.38
C GLY A 79 -9.20 1.78 -3.92
N THR A 80 -10.38 2.32 -3.63
CA THR A 80 -10.75 3.67 -4.05
C THR A 80 -10.90 4.54 -2.81
N LEU A 81 -10.05 5.56 -2.72
CA LEU A 81 -10.26 6.63 -1.74
C LEU A 81 -11.38 7.55 -2.24
N PRO A 82 -12.35 7.92 -1.38
CA PRO A 82 -13.41 8.85 -1.74
C PRO A 82 -12.85 10.25 -2.06
N VAL A 83 -13.71 11.12 -2.58
CA VAL A 83 -13.35 12.52 -2.82
C VAL A 83 -12.98 13.18 -1.49
N ILE A 84 -11.76 13.72 -1.40
CA ILE A 84 -11.25 14.40 -0.20
C ILE A 84 -11.21 15.90 -0.47
N THR A 85 -12.13 16.64 0.16
CA THR A 85 -12.29 18.09 -0.03
C THR A 85 -11.25 18.93 0.72
N SER A 86 -10.51 18.32 1.65
CA SER A 86 -9.46 18.98 2.44
C SER A 86 -8.07 18.96 1.76
N LEU A 87 -7.96 18.38 0.56
CA LEU A 87 -6.71 18.40 -0.20
C LEU A 87 -6.42 19.81 -0.72
N VAL A 88 -5.15 20.20 -0.67
CA VAL A 88 -4.65 21.48 -1.16
C VAL A 88 -3.67 21.22 -2.29
N GLU A 89 -3.85 21.91 -3.41
CA GLU A 89 -2.99 21.75 -4.58
C GLU A 89 -1.53 22.05 -4.24
N GLY A 90 -0.62 21.22 -4.77
CA GLY A 90 0.82 21.31 -4.54
C GLY A 90 1.26 20.85 -3.15
N THR A 91 0.33 20.49 -2.26
CA THR A 91 0.66 19.99 -0.92
C THR A 91 1.01 18.51 -0.95
N GLU A 92 1.98 18.13 -0.13
CA GLU A 92 2.44 16.75 -0.02
C GLU A 92 1.67 15.99 1.07
N TYR A 93 1.41 14.72 0.81
CA TYR A 93 0.69 13.79 1.67
C TYR A 93 1.38 12.43 1.66
N PHE A 94 0.98 11.55 2.58
CA PHE A 94 1.40 10.16 2.59
C PHE A 94 0.22 9.23 2.32
N ALA A 95 0.37 8.30 1.39
CA ALA A 95 -0.49 7.12 1.34
C ALA A 95 0.24 5.96 2.02
N GLN A 96 -0.38 5.38 3.04
CA GLN A 96 0.12 4.20 3.75
C GLN A 96 -0.73 3.01 3.38
N ILE A 97 -0.10 1.97 2.83
CA ILE A 97 -0.78 0.73 2.47
C ILE A 97 -0.28 -0.35 3.39
N GLN A 98 -1.20 -1.08 4.02
CA GLN A 98 -0.89 -2.18 4.91
C GLN A 98 -1.55 -3.45 4.38
N ALA A 99 -0.81 -4.55 4.35
CA ALA A 99 -1.35 -5.88 4.10
C ALA A 99 -1.22 -6.71 5.39
N LEU A 100 -2.33 -7.31 5.82
CA LEU A 100 -2.41 -8.16 6.99
C LEU A 100 -2.72 -9.60 6.58
N SER A 101 -2.01 -10.54 7.20
CA SER A 101 -2.37 -11.96 7.17
C SER A 101 -2.89 -12.33 8.56
N GLY A 102 -4.19 -12.53 8.68
CA GLY A 102 -4.85 -12.57 9.99
C GLY A 102 -4.70 -11.23 10.70
N ALA A 103 -4.16 -11.24 11.92
CA ALA A 103 -3.94 -10.03 12.73
C ALA A 103 -2.51 -9.45 12.63
N THR A 104 -1.65 -10.02 11.78
CA THR A 104 -0.25 -9.58 11.66
C THR A 104 -0.05 -8.79 10.38
N THR A 105 0.50 -7.57 10.49
CA THR A 105 0.98 -6.81 9.34
C THR A 105 2.14 -7.57 8.69
N VAL A 106 1.91 -8.04 7.47
CA VAL A 106 2.92 -8.78 6.70
C VAL A 106 3.66 -7.87 5.74
N ALA A 107 3.03 -6.82 5.22
CA ALA A 107 3.68 -5.86 4.35
C ALA A 107 3.16 -4.44 4.55
N TYR A 108 4.03 -3.47 4.25
CA TYR A 108 3.77 -2.06 4.46
C TYR A 108 4.45 -1.22 3.38
N TRP A 109 3.68 -0.30 2.78
CA TRP A 109 4.21 0.72 1.87
C TRP A 109 3.82 2.09 2.38
N LYS A 110 4.73 3.06 2.20
CA LYS A 110 4.47 4.47 2.44
C LYS A 110 4.91 5.26 1.22
N LEU A 111 3.94 5.80 0.50
CA LEU A 111 4.14 6.60 -0.70
C LEU A 111 4.01 8.07 -0.35
N LYS A 112 4.97 8.89 -0.78
CA LYS A 112 4.84 10.34 -0.73
C LYS A 112 4.16 10.81 -2.01
N LEU A 113 3.08 11.56 -1.88
CA LEU A 113 2.24 12.00 -2.99
C LEU A 113 2.09 13.52 -2.94
N THR A 114 2.02 14.16 -4.10
CA THR A 114 1.67 15.59 -4.21
C THR A 114 0.25 15.68 -4.77
N ALA A 115 -0.63 16.42 -4.10
CA ALA A 115 -1.98 16.64 -4.61
C ALA A 115 -1.93 17.56 -5.83
N VAL A 116 -2.47 17.10 -6.95
CA VAL A 116 -2.46 17.85 -8.22
C VAL A 116 -3.85 17.92 -8.82
N ASN A 117 -4.16 19.03 -9.49
CA ASN A 117 -5.32 19.06 -10.37
C ASN A 117 -5.09 18.07 -11.52
N ARG A 118 -6.10 17.28 -11.84
CA ARG A 118 -6.05 16.45 -13.04
C ARG A 118 -5.99 17.40 -14.23
N ARG A 119 -4.87 17.40 -14.95
CA ARG A 119 -4.76 18.13 -16.21
C ARG A 119 -5.80 17.53 -17.17
N GLU A 120 -6.67 18.39 -17.69
CA GLU A 120 -7.56 18.06 -18.82
C GLU A 120 -6.72 17.72 -20.07
#